data_AF-A0A9X1MIC3-F1
#
_entry.id   AF-A0A9X1MIC3-F1
#
_cell.length_a   1.000
_cell.length_b   1.000
_cell.length_c   1.000
_cell.angle_alpha   90.00
_cell.angle_beta   90.00
_cell.angle_gamma   90.00
#
_symmetry.space_group_name_H-M   'P 1'
#
loop_
_entity.id
_entity.type
_entity.pdbx_description
1 polymer ?
#
loop_
_entity_poly.entity_id
_entity_poly.type
_entity_poly.pdbx_seq_one_letter_code
_entity_poly.pdbx_strand_id
1 'polypeptide(L)'
;MSLGTSPAAALRSERGNFMVQAMLGSIISLVAIGTIAAGITGITQFQVKQQLRAEATTQAVLTDTTFRNDVLWAAAVRPIDDRHVEFTVPGPTRGCETAAWSIEDDGEHTRILVKNTSYPGIDTSAVPARCTGEASEPVSAVLVDDAAPGSTFTYANAAGRALSFEAGAWTGFGDSVKPESTGTAGWESKAPAAAALETEIKSSTTLRRHYRFAQTADNLPISAASLKPDAAVHPVPDGDLR
;
A
#
# COMPACT_ATOMS: atom_id res chain seq x y z
N MET A 1 22.96 -32.88 -87.27
CA MET A 1 22.32 -33.61 -86.16
C MET A 1 22.00 -32.59 -85.08
N SER A 2 20.73 -32.20 -84.95
CA SER A 2 20.25 -31.31 -83.89
C SER A 2 19.05 -32.00 -83.26
N LEU A 3 19.20 -32.43 -82.00
CA LEU A 3 18.14 -33.07 -81.23
C LEU A 3 17.25 -31.96 -80.65
N GLY A 4 16.05 -31.82 -81.21
CA GLY A 4 15.03 -30.91 -80.70
C GLY A 4 14.54 -31.35 -79.32
N THR A 5 14.83 -30.56 -78.31
CA THR A 5 14.24 -30.69 -76.97
C THR A 5 12.75 -30.39 -77.03
N SER A 6 11.94 -31.38 -76.66
CA SER A 6 10.48 -31.31 -76.68
C SER A 6 9.94 -30.28 -75.68
N PRO A 7 9.06 -29.34 -76.09
CA PRO A 7 8.52 -28.28 -75.23
C PRO A 7 7.62 -28.80 -74.08
N ALA A 8 7.24 -30.07 -74.11
CA ALA A 8 6.42 -30.69 -73.06
C ALA A 8 7.19 -30.93 -71.73
N ALA A 9 8.52 -31.02 -71.76
CA ALA A 9 9.34 -31.18 -70.55
C ALA A 9 9.50 -29.85 -69.78
N ALA A 10 9.58 -28.72 -70.48
CA ALA A 10 9.69 -27.40 -69.88
C ALA A 10 8.42 -26.99 -69.10
N LEU A 11 7.24 -27.28 -69.65
CA LEU A 11 5.95 -26.94 -69.01
C LEU A 11 5.62 -27.78 -67.76
N ARG A 12 6.18 -29.00 -67.63
CA ARG A 12 6.04 -29.80 -66.39
C ARG A 12 6.95 -29.31 -65.27
N SER A 13 8.13 -28.78 -65.61
CA SER A 13 9.08 -28.20 -64.65
C SER A 13 8.54 -26.91 -64.01
N GLU A 14 7.88 -26.05 -64.79
CA GLU A 14 7.36 -24.76 -64.28
C GLU A 14 6.16 -24.92 -63.34
N ARG A 15 5.26 -25.90 -63.59
CA ARG A 15 4.13 -26.16 -62.68
C ARG A 15 4.55 -26.69 -61.31
N GLY A 16 5.60 -27.51 -61.25
CA GLY A 16 6.17 -27.98 -59.98
C GLY A 16 6.81 -26.85 -59.18
N ASN A 17 7.52 -25.95 -59.85
CA ASN A 17 8.19 -24.82 -59.21
C ASN A 17 7.19 -23.77 -58.68
N PHE A 18 6.09 -23.53 -59.41
CA PHE A 18 5.03 -22.60 -58.99
C PHE A 18 4.27 -23.12 -57.76
N MET A 19 4.03 -24.44 -57.68
CA MET A 19 3.33 -25.05 -56.55
C MET A 19 4.20 -25.07 -55.28
N VAL A 20 5.50 -25.28 -55.41
CA VAL A 20 6.47 -25.18 -54.31
C VAL A 20 6.64 -23.74 -53.83
N GLN A 21 6.72 -22.76 -54.75
CA GLN A 21 6.74 -21.34 -54.38
C GLN A 21 5.46 -20.89 -53.67
N ALA A 22 4.29 -21.34 -54.12
CA ALA A 22 3.02 -21.02 -53.46
C ALA A 22 2.93 -21.61 -52.04
N MET A 23 3.38 -22.86 -51.85
CA MET A 23 3.45 -23.47 -50.51
C MET A 23 4.44 -22.74 -49.60
N LEU A 24 5.64 -22.44 -50.06
CA LEU A 24 6.63 -21.68 -49.27
C LEU A 24 6.12 -20.27 -48.92
N GLY A 25 5.48 -19.59 -49.86
CA GLY A 25 4.83 -18.29 -49.61
C GLY A 25 3.78 -18.38 -48.51
N SER A 26 2.92 -19.40 -48.55
CA SER A 26 1.88 -19.59 -47.54
C SER A 26 2.43 -19.89 -46.14
N ILE A 27 3.51 -20.68 -46.05
CA ILE A 27 4.18 -20.99 -44.77
C ILE A 27 4.83 -19.74 -44.20
N ILE A 28 5.56 -18.97 -45.02
CA ILE A 28 6.21 -17.71 -44.59
C ILE A 28 5.15 -16.70 -44.14
N SER A 29 4.04 -16.57 -44.85
CA SER A 29 2.93 -15.70 -44.43
C SER A 29 2.30 -16.16 -43.11
N LEU A 30 2.11 -17.47 -42.88
CA LEU A 30 1.62 -18.01 -41.61
C LEU A 30 2.58 -17.74 -40.45
N VAL A 31 3.89 -17.93 -40.66
CA VAL A 31 4.91 -17.60 -39.64
C VAL A 31 4.92 -16.10 -39.36
N ALA A 32 4.86 -15.26 -40.39
CA ALA A 32 4.81 -13.81 -40.23
C ALA A 32 3.56 -13.36 -39.44
N ILE A 33 2.37 -13.85 -39.80
CA ILE A 33 1.12 -13.56 -39.08
C ILE A 33 1.20 -14.05 -37.64
N GLY A 34 1.73 -15.26 -37.41
CA GLY A 34 1.94 -15.80 -36.07
C GLY A 34 2.89 -14.96 -35.22
N THR A 35 3.99 -14.48 -35.79
CA THR A 35 4.95 -13.59 -35.08
C THR A 35 4.36 -12.22 -34.78
N ILE A 36 3.56 -11.65 -35.69
CA ILE A 36 2.87 -10.37 -35.47
C ILE A 36 1.82 -10.53 -34.37
N ALA A 37 1.03 -11.61 -34.41
CA ALA A 37 0.03 -11.90 -33.37
C ALA A 37 0.68 -12.09 -32.00
N ALA A 38 1.76 -12.88 -31.90
CA ALA A 38 2.52 -13.06 -30.66
C ALA A 38 3.12 -11.73 -30.16
N GLY A 39 3.62 -10.88 -31.07
CA GLY A 39 4.11 -9.55 -30.74
C GLY A 39 3.03 -8.63 -30.16
N ILE A 40 1.83 -8.62 -30.75
CA ILE A 40 0.70 -7.83 -30.26
C ILE A 40 0.27 -8.32 -28.88
N THR A 41 0.13 -9.63 -28.67
CA THR A 41 -0.23 -10.20 -27.36
C THR A 41 0.83 -9.92 -26.29
N GLY A 42 2.11 -9.94 -26.65
CA GLY A 42 3.19 -9.59 -25.73
C GLY A 42 3.14 -8.11 -25.29
N ILE A 43 2.87 -7.20 -26.24
CA ILE A 43 2.76 -5.76 -25.95
C ILE A 43 1.54 -5.47 -25.06
N THR A 44 0.38 -6.08 -25.34
CA THR A 44 -0.83 -5.85 -24.52
C THR A 44 -0.65 -6.38 -23.10
N GLN A 45 -0.05 -7.56 -22.91
CA GLN A 45 0.26 -8.08 -21.58
C GLN A 45 1.26 -7.20 -20.83
N PHE A 46 2.26 -6.65 -21.53
CA PHE A 46 3.21 -5.71 -20.93
C PHE A 46 2.54 -4.40 -20.51
N GLN A 47 1.66 -3.83 -21.35
CA GLN A 47 0.89 -2.62 -21.03
C GLN A 47 -0.01 -2.84 -19.82
N VAL A 48 -0.73 -3.97 -19.76
CA VAL A 48 -1.57 -4.33 -18.59
C VAL A 48 -0.72 -4.43 -17.33
N LYS A 49 0.45 -5.11 -17.39
CA LYS A 49 1.36 -5.18 -16.23
C LYS A 49 1.90 -3.82 -15.80
N GLN A 50 2.15 -2.90 -16.74
CA GLN A 50 2.58 -1.54 -16.39
C GLN A 50 1.46 -0.74 -15.73
N GLN A 51 0.23 -0.83 -16.23
CA GLN A 51 -0.93 -0.16 -15.64
C GLN A 51 -1.19 -0.65 -14.21
N LEU A 52 -1.19 -1.97 -14.00
CA LEU A 52 -1.36 -2.58 -12.68
C LEU A 52 -0.28 -2.13 -11.67
N ARG A 53 0.97 -1.98 -12.12
CA ARG A 53 2.06 -1.46 -11.26
C ARG A 53 1.88 0.02 -10.93
N ALA A 54 1.45 0.83 -11.90
CA ALA A 54 1.22 2.25 -11.71
C ALA A 54 0.08 2.49 -10.71
N GLU A 55 -0.98 1.69 -10.81
CA GLU A 55 -2.11 1.72 -9.87
C GLU A 55 -1.69 1.37 -8.45
N ALA A 56 -1.02 0.23 -8.24
CA ALA A 56 -0.53 -0.16 -6.91
C ALA A 56 0.45 0.86 -6.30
N THR A 57 1.31 1.47 -7.13
CA THR A 57 2.22 2.53 -6.67
C THR A 57 1.45 3.78 -6.27
N THR A 58 0.40 4.14 -7.01
CA THR A 58 -0.46 5.29 -6.69
C THR A 58 -1.20 5.06 -5.37
N GLN A 59 -1.79 3.87 -5.20
CA GLN A 59 -2.42 3.46 -3.94
C GLN A 59 -1.43 3.50 -2.77
N ALA A 60 -0.22 2.96 -2.94
CA ALA A 60 0.81 2.99 -1.90
C ALA A 60 1.20 4.41 -1.50
N VAL A 61 1.43 5.30 -2.48
CA VAL A 61 1.81 6.70 -2.21
C VAL A 61 0.67 7.46 -1.54
N LEU A 62 -0.56 7.30 -2.03
CA LEU A 62 -1.73 7.92 -1.40
C LEU A 62 -1.91 7.42 0.03
N THR A 63 -1.81 6.11 0.25
CA THR A 63 -1.90 5.51 1.59
C THR A 63 -0.81 6.03 2.51
N ASP A 64 0.45 6.04 2.07
CA ASP A 64 1.59 6.53 2.85
C ASP A 64 1.41 8.00 3.25
N THR A 65 1.08 8.85 2.27
CA THR A 65 0.93 10.29 2.52
C THR A 65 -0.25 10.60 3.45
N THR A 66 -1.42 9.99 3.23
CA THR A 66 -2.58 10.17 4.11
C THR A 66 -2.30 9.61 5.49
N PHE A 67 -1.77 8.39 5.61
CA PHE A 67 -1.49 7.76 6.91
C PHE A 67 -0.46 8.55 7.72
N ARG A 68 0.66 8.94 7.10
CA ARG A 68 1.67 9.76 7.77
C ARG A 68 1.10 11.10 8.18
N ASN A 69 0.28 11.75 7.37
CA ASN A 69 -0.32 13.03 7.72
C ASN A 69 -1.27 12.88 8.93
N ASP A 70 -2.15 11.89 8.93
CA ASP A 70 -3.10 11.65 10.02
C ASP A 70 -2.39 11.36 11.35
N VAL A 71 -1.35 10.51 11.31
CA VAL A 71 -0.56 10.18 12.49
C VAL A 71 0.26 11.38 12.97
N LEU A 72 0.97 12.07 12.06
CA LEU A 72 1.83 13.22 12.39
C LEU A 72 1.04 14.29 13.15
N TRP A 73 -0.15 14.62 12.67
CA TRP A 73 -0.97 15.67 13.26
C TRP A 73 -1.88 15.19 14.39
N ALA A 74 -1.90 13.89 14.71
CA ALA A 74 -2.76 13.34 15.74
C ALA A 74 -2.48 13.98 17.13
N ALA A 75 -3.54 14.53 17.73
CA ALA A 75 -3.61 14.85 19.14
C ALA A 75 -3.99 13.64 20.00
N ALA A 76 -4.52 12.58 19.38
CA ALA A 76 -4.66 11.28 20.02
C ALA A 76 -4.57 10.14 19.00
N VAL A 77 -3.90 9.07 19.40
CA VAL A 77 -3.94 7.78 18.72
C VAL A 77 -4.79 6.85 19.60
N ARG A 78 -5.95 6.45 19.11
CA ARG A 78 -6.83 5.50 19.79
C ARG A 78 -6.91 4.22 18.97
N PRO A 79 -6.05 3.24 19.25
CA PRO A 79 -6.18 1.98 18.58
C PRO A 79 -7.33 1.17 19.18
N ILE A 80 -8.01 0.43 18.33
CA ILE A 80 -9.21 -0.36 18.69
C ILE A 80 -8.82 -1.83 18.70
N ASP A 81 -8.16 -2.28 17.62
CA ASP A 81 -7.57 -3.60 17.46
C ASP A 81 -6.42 -3.55 16.45
N ASP A 82 -6.01 -4.70 15.92
CA ASP A 82 -4.96 -4.84 14.90
C ASP A 82 -5.45 -4.50 13.48
N ARG A 83 -6.74 -4.25 13.29
CA ARG A 83 -7.37 -3.90 12.00
C ARG A 83 -8.06 -2.54 12.00
N HIS A 84 -8.14 -1.86 13.14
CA HIS A 84 -8.83 -0.59 13.31
C HIS A 84 -8.04 0.36 14.20
N VAL A 85 -7.87 1.59 13.73
CA VAL A 85 -7.28 2.69 14.52
C VAL A 85 -8.03 3.98 14.24
N GLU A 86 -8.22 4.80 15.27
CA GLU A 86 -8.77 6.15 15.13
C GLU A 86 -7.71 7.18 15.54
N PHE A 87 -7.50 8.17 14.67
CA PHE A 87 -6.70 9.34 14.96
C PHE A 87 -7.62 10.53 15.22
N THR A 88 -7.35 11.28 16.29
CA THR A 88 -7.98 12.59 16.53
C THR A 88 -7.02 13.67 16.07
N VAL A 89 -7.38 14.39 15.01
CA VAL A 89 -6.55 15.40 14.35
C VAL A 89 -7.15 16.80 14.56
N PRO A 90 -6.43 17.75 15.18
CA PRO A 90 -6.90 19.13 15.28
C PRO A 90 -7.01 19.78 13.89
N GLY A 91 -8.15 20.42 13.62
CA GLY A 91 -8.36 21.18 12.39
C GLY A 91 -7.76 22.60 12.47
N PRO A 92 -7.46 23.24 11.32
CA PRO A 92 -6.80 24.55 11.27
C PRO A 92 -7.66 25.69 11.85
N THR A 93 -8.98 25.55 11.86
CA THR A 93 -9.95 26.59 12.24
C THR A 93 -10.78 26.22 13.47
N ARG A 94 -10.10 25.66 14.51
CA ARG A 94 -10.71 25.20 15.78
C ARG A 94 -11.62 23.98 15.70
N GLY A 95 -11.78 23.42 14.51
CA GLY A 95 -12.43 22.13 14.31
C GLY A 95 -11.54 20.96 14.74
N CYS A 96 -12.09 19.77 14.65
CA CYS A 96 -11.43 18.51 14.94
C CYS A 96 -11.88 17.49 13.91
N GLU A 97 -11.00 16.61 13.48
CA GLU A 97 -11.31 15.53 12.58
C GLU A 97 -10.94 14.20 13.25
N THR A 98 -11.81 13.21 13.15
CA THR A 98 -11.43 11.83 13.43
C THR A 98 -11.16 11.12 12.11
N ALA A 99 -9.96 10.60 11.95
CA ALA A 99 -9.60 9.71 10.84
C ALA A 99 -9.64 8.26 11.35
N ALA A 100 -10.74 7.56 11.06
CA ALA A 100 -10.94 6.17 11.44
C ALA A 100 -10.48 5.24 10.31
N TRP A 101 -9.33 4.61 10.51
CA TRP A 101 -8.74 3.65 9.59
C TRP A 101 -9.22 2.24 9.90
N SER A 102 -9.46 1.46 8.85
CA SER A 102 -9.91 0.08 8.98
C SER A 102 -9.39 -0.81 7.85
N ILE A 103 -9.15 -2.08 8.19
CA ILE A 103 -8.82 -3.16 7.27
C ILE A 103 -10.04 -4.08 7.18
N GLU A 104 -10.92 -3.81 6.24
CA GLU A 104 -12.19 -4.53 6.08
C GLU A 104 -12.05 -5.67 5.06
N ASP A 105 -12.76 -6.78 5.24
CA ASP A 105 -12.85 -7.89 4.29
C ASP A 105 -14.30 -7.98 3.79
N ASP A 106 -14.51 -7.92 2.48
CA ASP A 106 -15.84 -8.02 1.86
C ASP A 106 -16.18 -9.43 1.34
N GLY A 107 -15.32 -10.41 1.64
CA GLY A 107 -15.43 -11.81 1.21
C GLY A 107 -14.73 -12.11 -0.12
N GLU A 108 -14.44 -11.09 -0.92
CA GLU A 108 -13.68 -11.22 -2.17
C GLU A 108 -12.32 -10.51 -2.06
N HIS A 109 -12.29 -9.36 -1.39
CA HIS A 109 -11.13 -8.49 -1.25
C HIS A 109 -10.97 -7.99 0.19
N THR A 110 -9.72 -7.80 0.59
CA THR A 110 -9.38 -7.04 1.79
C THR A 110 -9.11 -5.60 1.39
N ARG A 111 -9.85 -4.64 1.93
CA ARG A 111 -9.69 -3.20 1.66
C ARG A 111 -9.08 -2.47 2.85
N ILE A 112 -8.24 -1.49 2.56
CA ILE A 112 -7.80 -0.50 3.54
C ILE A 112 -8.51 0.80 3.21
N LEU A 113 -9.26 1.30 4.18
CA LEU A 113 -10.04 2.52 4.03
C LEU A 113 -9.88 3.42 5.24
N VAL A 114 -10.12 4.71 5.00
CA VAL A 114 -10.17 5.74 6.02
C VAL A 114 -11.54 6.41 5.98
N LYS A 115 -12.15 6.60 7.15
CA LYS A 115 -13.42 7.32 7.35
C LYS A 115 -13.14 8.58 8.15
N ASN A 116 -13.29 9.72 7.49
CA ASN A 116 -13.04 11.03 8.09
C ASN A 116 -14.34 11.66 8.55
N THR A 117 -14.38 12.09 9.81
CA THR A 117 -15.54 12.76 10.39
C THR A 117 -15.10 14.06 11.02
N SER A 118 -15.72 15.17 10.61
CA SER A 118 -15.39 16.51 11.09
C SER A 118 -16.30 16.93 12.23
N TYR A 119 -15.74 17.68 13.15
CA TYR A 119 -16.40 18.20 14.34
C TYR A 119 -16.06 19.69 14.51
N PRO A 120 -16.97 20.49 15.07
CA PRO A 120 -16.76 21.92 15.26
C PRO A 120 -15.77 22.27 16.38
N GLY A 121 -15.42 21.33 17.26
CA GLY A 121 -14.52 21.60 18.39
C GLY A 121 -13.64 20.40 18.79
N ILE A 122 -12.64 20.68 19.62
CA ILE A 122 -11.73 19.70 20.24
C ILE A 122 -11.66 19.94 21.75
N ASP A 123 -11.74 18.87 22.54
CA ASP A 123 -11.47 18.86 23.98
C ASP A 123 -10.06 18.34 24.21
N THR A 124 -9.11 19.26 24.34
CA THR A 124 -7.70 18.97 24.65
C THR A 124 -7.44 18.75 26.13
N SER A 125 -8.45 18.94 26.99
CA SER A 125 -8.35 18.66 28.43
C SER A 125 -8.59 17.18 28.76
N ALA A 126 -9.26 16.46 27.85
CA ALA A 126 -9.39 15.01 27.92
C ALA A 126 -8.06 14.32 27.59
N VAL A 127 -7.82 13.17 28.23
CA VAL A 127 -6.67 12.30 27.95
C VAL A 127 -7.21 10.89 27.64
N PRO A 128 -7.18 10.43 26.38
CA PRO A 128 -6.74 11.17 25.18
C PRO A 128 -7.65 12.35 24.80
N ALA A 129 -7.13 13.29 24.01
CA ALA A 129 -7.92 14.37 23.42
C ALA A 129 -9.04 13.78 22.53
N ARG A 130 -10.16 14.48 22.43
CA ARG A 130 -11.33 14.02 21.67
C ARG A 130 -12.02 15.17 20.93
N CYS A 131 -12.62 14.87 19.79
CA CYS A 131 -13.48 15.84 19.10
C CYS A 131 -14.79 16.06 19.87
N THR A 132 -15.38 17.25 19.73
CA THR A 132 -16.62 17.66 20.42
C THR A 132 -17.58 18.41 19.50
N GLY A 133 -18.87 18.36 19.84
CA GLY A 133 -19.95 18.93 19.05
C GLY A 133 -20.63 17.90 18.14
N GLU A 134 -21.55 18.37 17.32
CA GLU A 134 -22.26 17.53 16.35
C GLU A 134 -21.31 17.09 15.23
N ALA A 135 -21.26 15.79 14.99
CA ALA A 135 -20.44 15.19 13.94
C ALA A 135 -21.01 15.51 12.55
N SER A 136 -20.14 15.78 11.58
CA SER A 136 -20.54 15.76 10.17
C SER A 136 -20.88 14.35 9.71
N GLU A 137 -21.48 14.23 8.52
CA GLU A 137 -21.55 12.95 7.84
C GLU A 137 -20.11 12.44 7.57
N PRO A 138 -19.78 11.17 7.87
CA PRO A 138 -18.48 10.61 7.59
C PRO A 138 -18.20 10.51 6.08
N VAL A 139 -17.01 10.93 5.66
CA VAL A 139 -16.52 10.75 4.29
C VAL A 139 -15.56 9.57 4.27
N SER A 140 -15.86 8.57 3.44
CA SER A 140 -15.04 7.34 3.33
C SER A 140 -14.19 7.37 2.06
N ALA A 141 -12.94 6.95 2.16
CA ALA A 141 -12.04 6.75 1.02
C ALA A 141 -11.37 5.37 1.11
N VAL A 142 -11.45 4.60 0.02
CA VAL A 142 -10.68 3.36 -0.13
C VAL A 142 -9.28 3.74 -0.64
N LEU A 143 -8.26 3.37 0.13
CA LEU A 143 -6.87 3.70 -0.17
C LEU A 143 -6.14 2.51 -0.82
N VAL A 144 -6.51 1.29 -0.43
CA VAL A 144 -6.06 0.04 -1.05
C VAL A 144 -7.26 -0.87 -1.24
N ASP A 145 -7.49 -1.32 -2.47
CA ASP A 145 -8.68 -2.11 -2.83
C ASP A 145 -8.43 -3.64 -2.81
N ASP A 146 -7.17 -4.08 -2.84
CA ASP A 146 -6.78 -5.50 -2.75
C ASP A 146 -5.53 -5.69 -1.87
N ALA A 147 -5.71 -5.43 -0.58
CA ALA A 147 -4.71 -5.68 0.44
C ALA A 147 -4.56 -7.20 0.74
N ALA A 148 -3.47 -7.58 1.42
CA ALA A 148 -3.36 -8.92 1.97
C ALA A 148 -4.30 -9.10 3.18
N PRO A 149 -4.88 -10.30 3.36
CA PRO A 149 -5.71 -10.59 4.54
C PRO A 149 -4.96 -10.45 5.87
N GLY A 150 -3.63 -10.57 5.85
CA GLY A 150 -2.73 -10.40 7.00
C GLY A 150 -2.24 -8.98 7.22
N SER A 151 -2.79 -7.98 6.52
CA SER A 151 -2.48 -6.57 6.80
C SER A 151 -2.91 -6.22 8.23
N THR A 152 -2.09 -5.42 8.92
CA THR A 152 -2.25 -5.13 10.35
C THR A 152 -1.76 -3.74 10.69
N PHE A 153 -2.33 -3.15 11.73
CA PHE A 153 -1.77 -2.02 12.44
C PHE A 153 -0.89 -2.49 13.60
N THR A 154 0.21 -1.78 13.83
CA THR A 154 1.07 -1.95 14.99
C THR A 154 1.31 -0.61 15.67
N TYR A 155 1.61 -0.64 16.96
CA TYR A 155 1.66 0.57 17.78
C TYR A 155 2.91 0.60 18.64
N ALA A 156 3.40 1.79 18.92
CA ALA A 156 4.49 2.00 19.87
C ALA A 156 4.26 3.27 20.69
N ASN A 157 4.88 3.33 21.87
CA ASN A 157 4.93 4.56 22.65
C ASN A 157 5.98 5.55 22.10
N ALA A 158 6.04 6.75 22.68
CA ALA A 158 6.95 7.81 22.21
C ALA A 158 8.44 7.48 22.36
N ALA A 159 8.78 6.47 23.17
CA ALA A 159 10.14 5.97 23.35
C ALA A 159 10.47 4.79 22.42
N GLY A 160 9.56 4.41 21.51
CA GLY A 160 9.73 3.33 20.55
C GLY A 160 9.46 1.93 21.10
N ARG A 161 8.92 1.79 22.32
CA ARG A 161 8.51 0.48 22.85
C ARG A 161 7.22 0.04 22.18
N ALA A 162 7.24 -1.12 21.56
CA ALA A 162 6.06 -1.72 20.94
C ALA A 162 4.95 -1.95 21.97
N LEU A 163 3.70 -1.73 21.57
CA LEU A 163 2.50 -1.90 22.38
C LEU A 163 1.57 -2.94 21.75
N SER A 164 0.94 -3.78 22.56
CA SER A 164 -0.14 -4.68 22.18
C SER A 164 -1.41 -4.36 22.95
N PHE A 165 -2.56 -4.67 22.35
CA PHE A 165 -3.85 -4.56 23.01
C PHE A 165 -4.25 -5.92 23.58
N GLU A 166 -4.37 -6.03 24.89
CA GLU A 166 -4.83 -7.25 25.56
C GLU A 166 -5.97 -6.91 26.52
N ALA A 167 -7.09 -7.61 26.38
CA ALA A 167 -8.24 -7.53 27.28
C ALA A 167 -8.75 -6.10 27.58
N GLY A 168 -8.73 -5.21 26.58
CA GLY A 168 -9.18 -3.83 26.74
C GLY A 168 -8.11 -2.85 27.24
N ALA A 169 -6.86 -3.29 27.41
CA ALA A 169 -5.76 -2.48 27.92
C ALA A 169 -4.50 -2.59 27.05
N TRP A 170 -3.75 -1.49 26.98
CA TRP A 170 -2.44 -1.46 26.32
C TRP A 170 -1.36 -2.04 27.22
N THR A 171 -0.63 -3.01 26.70
CA THR A 171 0.55 -3.60 27.35
C THR A 171 1.78 -3.37 26.49
N GLY A 172 2.94 -3.18 27.12
CA GLY A 172 4.19 -3.06 26.39
C GLY A 172 4.72 -4.45 26.04
N PHE A 173 5.15 -4.63 24.80
CA PHE A 173 5.82 -5.85 24.34
C PHE A 173 7.34 -5.76 24.57
N GLY A 174 7.99 -6.91 24.79
CA GLY A 174 9.44 -7.02 25.00
C GLY A 174 9.91 -6.69 26.42
N ASP A 175 11.23 -6.73 26.64
CA ASP A 175 11.84 -6.46 27.95
C ASP A 175 11.42 -5.10 28.49
N SER A 176 10.98 -5.06 29.75
CA SER A 176 10.83 -3.80 30.48
C SER A 176 12.17 -3.12 30.70
N VAL A 177 13.27 -3.87 30.57
CA VAL A 177 14.63 -3.34 30.65
C VAL A 177 14.90 -2.49 29.42
N LYS A 178 14.90 -1.19 29.65
CA LYS A 178 15.22 -0.15 28.69
C LYS A 178 16.65 -0.32 28.12
N PRO A 179 16.86 -0.24 26.80
CA PRO A 179 18.20 -0.16 26.22
C PRO A 179 18.97 1.07 26.73
N GLU A 180 20.27 0.95 26.99
CA GLU A 180 21.10 2.06 27.49
C GLU A 180 21.05 3.30 26.59
N SER A 181 20.85 3.10 25.28
CA SER A 181 20.81 4.16 24.26
C SER A 181 19.49 4.93 24.18
N THR A 182 18.41 4.47 24.83
CA THR A 182 17.11 5.15 24.74
C THR A 182 17.01 6.23 25.83
N GLY A 183 16.17 7.26 25.70
CA GLY A 183 15.85 8.16 26.82
C GLY A 183 15.05 7.44 27.92
N THR A 184 15.23 7.79 29.20
CA THR A 184 14.45 7.19 30.31
C THR A 184 12.98 7.61 30.28
N ALA A 185 12.72 8.80 29.73
CA ALA A 185 11.38 9.34 29.68
C ALA A 185 10.47 8.54 28.75
N GLY A 186 9.33 8.11 29.26
CA GLY A 186 8.27 7.51 28.47
C GLY A 186 8.45 6.04 28.08
N TRP A 187 9.55 5.35 28.43
CA TRP A 187 9.73 3.92 28.11
C TRP A 187 8.63 3.01 28.70
N GLU A 188 8.24 3.28 29.95
CA GLU A 188 7.13 2.57 30.62
C GLU A 188 5.74 3.11 30.25
N SER A 189 5.66 4.14 29.40
CA SER A 189 4.39 4.68 28.96
C SER A 189 3.64 3.64 28.14
N LYS A 190 2.37 3.43 28.48
CA LYS A 190 1.44 2.60 27.72
C LYS A 190 0.60 3.42 26.73
N ALA A 191 0.85 4.72 26.63
CA ALA A 191 0.16 5.60 25.69
C ALA A 191 0.75 5.41 24.28
N PRO A 192 -0.06 5.01 23.29
CA PRO A 192 0.36 4.97 21.90
C PRO A 192 0.75 6.38 21.42
N ALA A 193 1.89 6.47 20.75
CA ALA A 193 2.38 7.70 20.14
C ALA A 193 2.89 7.52 18.70
N ALA A 194 3.08 6.28 18.29
CA ALA A 194 3.39 5.92 16.92
C ALA A 194 2.47 4.78 16.46
N ALA A 195 2.15 4.79 15.18
CA ALA A 195 1.40 3.75 14.52
C ALA A 195 2.10 3.37 13.22
N ALA A 196 2.01 2.09 12.85
CA ALA A 196 2.38 1.62 11.53
C ALA A 196 1.30 0.73 10.94
N LEU A 197 1.10 0.85 9.63
CA LEU A 197 0.28 -0.03 8.82
C LEU A 197 1.21 -0.92 7.99
N GLU A 198 1.15 -2.22 8.25
CA GLU A 198 1.85 -3.25 7.49
C GLU A 198 0.86 -3.91 6.55
N THR A 199 1.17 -3.93 5.26
CA THR A 199 0.25 -4.45 4.24
C THR A 199 1.01 -4.96 3.03
N GLU A 200 0.37 -5.81 2.24
CA GLU A 200 0.82 -6.14 0.89
C GLU A 200 -0.26 -5.70 -0.09
N ILE A 201 0.11 -4.91 -1.11
CA ILE A 201 -0.81 -4.48 -2.15
C ILE A 201 -0.71 -5.45 -3.32
N LYS A 202 -1.80 -6.17 -3.59
CA LYS A 202 -1.88 -7.10 -4.71
C LYS A 202 -2.33 -6.35 -5.94
N SER A 203 -1.46 -6.31 -6.95
CA SER A 203 -1.84 -5.94 -8.33
C SER A 203 -1.90 -7.16 -9.26
N SER A 204 -1.32 -8.30 -8.82
CA SER A 204 -1.30 -9.61 -9.45
C SER A 204 -0.61 -10.60 -8.51
N THR A 205 -0.87 -11.90 -8.62
CA THR A 205 -0.17 -12.96 -7.87
C THR A 205 1.36 -12.90 -8.01
N THR A 206 1.87 -12.30 -9.09
CA THR A 206 3.31 -12.19 -9.39
C THR A 206 3.92 -10.82 -9.05
N LEU A 207 3.13 -9.85 -8.60
CA LEU A 207 3.55 -8.46 -8.37
C LEU A 207 3.22 -7.96 -6.96
N ARG A 208 3.11 -8.90 -6.03
CA ARG A 208 2.92 -8.63 -4.60
C ARG A 208 4.11 -7.86 -4.05
N ARG A 209 3.82 -6.78 -3.32
CA ARG A 209 4.84 -5.97 -2.65
C ARG A 209 4.37 -5.65 -1.25
N HIS A 210 5.26 -5.91 -0.29
CA HIS A 210 5.06 -5.52 1.10
C HIS A 210 5.35 -4.03 1.27
N TYR A 211 4.50 -3.35 2.02
CA TYR A 211 4.59 -1.94 2.37
C TYR A 211 4.45 -1.80 3.88
N ARG A 212 5.19 -0.84 4.44
CA ARG A 212 5.09 -0.45 5.83
C ARG A 212 5.03 1.07 5.88
N PHE A 213 3.87 1.60 6.26
CA PHE A 213 3.65 3.02 6.44
C PHE A 213 3.72 3.30 7.94
N ALA A 214 4.68 4.09 8.40
CA ALA A 214 4.91 4.29 9.83
C ALA A 214 5.19 5.76 10.13
N GLN A 215 4.65 6.24 11.24
CA GLN A 215 4.83 7.63 11.67
C GLN A 215 4.66 7.75 13.19
N THR A 216 5.29 8.78 13.75
CA THR A 216 5.10 9.21 15.15
C THR A 216 4.30 10.50 15.16
N ALA A 217 3.38 10.62 16.12
CA ALA A 217 2.54 11.80 16.30
C ALA A 217 3.30 12.92 17.02
N ASP A 218 3.24 14.13 16.47
CA ASP A 218 3.96 15.30 16.99
C ASP A 218 3.10 16.16 17.93
N ASN A 219 1.76 16.04 17.87
CA ASN A 219 0.82 16.92 18.57
C ASN A 219 0.12 16.30 19.78
N LEU A 220 0.65 15.20 20.33
CA LEU A 220 0.06 14.61 21.51
C LEU A 220 0.12 15.59 22.69
N PRO A 221 -0.99 15.77 23.46
CA PRO A 221 -0.98 16.56 24.67
C PRO A 221 -0.08 15.85 25.67
N ILE A 222 1.17 16.28 25.68
CA ILE A 222 2.18 15.70 26.53
C ILE A 222 1.71 15.93 27.98
N SER A 223 1.76 14.89 28.83
CA SER A 223 2.17 15.17 30.22
C SER A 223 3.64 15.62 30.14
N ALA A 224 3.82 16.90 29.75
CA ALA A 224 5.03 17.50 29.17
C ALA A 224 6.21 17.66 30.12
N ALA A 225 6.23 16.92 31.21
CA ALA A 225 7.40 16.88 32.09
C ALA A 225 8.51 15.96 31.55
N SER A 226 8.26 15.18 30.48
CA SER A 226 9.15 14.05 30.15
C SER A 226 9.84 14.08 28.78
N LEU A 227 9.35 14.71 27.70
CA LEU A 227 9.91 14.44 26.37
C LEU A 227 10.13 15.68 25.48
N LYS A 228 11.40 16.03 25.28
CA LYS A 228 12.00 16.62 24.07
C LYS A 228 13.52 16.33 24.10
N PRO A 229 14.24 16.13 22.97
CA PRO A 229 13.81 15.89 21.59
C PRO A 229 14.67 14.79 20.89
N ASP A 230 14.27 13.52 20.90
CA ASP A 230 14.92 12.49 20.03
C ASP A 230 13.94 11.79 19.07
N ALA A 231 12.63 12.04 19.19
CA ALA A 231 11.63 11.52 18.25
C ALA A 231 11.79 12.11 16.84
N ALA A 232 12.47 13.26 16.69
CA ALA A 232 12.80 13.85 15.39
C ALA A 232 13.99 13.18 14.67
N VAL A 233 14.73 12.27 15.33
CA VAL A 233 16.04 11.77 14.84
C VAL A 233 16.06 10.26 14.59
N HIS A 234 15.05 9.52 15.02
CA HIS A 234 14.91 8.11 14.68
C HIS A 234 13.87 7.95 13.57
N PRO A 235 14.26 7.95 12.28
CA PRO A 235 13.41 7.34 11.29
C PRO A 235 13.07 5.94 11.79
N VAL A 236 11.79 5.60 11.84
CA VAL A 236 11.40 4.19 11.81
C VAL A 236 12.15 3.64 10.60
N PRO A 237 13.10 2.70 10.75
CA PRO A 237 13.91 2.28 9.64
C PRO A 237 12.96 1.80 8.55
N ASP A 238 13.05 2.42 7.38
CA ASP A 238 12.52 1.88 6.15
C ASP A 238 13.21 0.53 6.01
N GLY A 239 12.53 -0.52 6.47
CA GLY A 239 13.02 -1.87 6.33
C GLY A 239 13.16 -2.12 4.84
N ASP A 240 14.40 -2.25 4.37
CA ASP A 240 14.73 -2.76 3.05
C ASP A 240 14.23 -4.22 3.01
N LEU A 241 12.95 -4.40 2.71
CA LEU A 241 12.36 -5.70 2.42
C LEU A 241 12.70 -6.02 0.96
N ARG A 242 13.97 -6.35 0.76
CA ARG A 242 14.42 -7.06 -0.44
C ARG A 242 13.86 -8.49 -0.46
#